data_AF-A0A9E5F0W5-F1
#
_entry.id   AF-A0A9E5F0W5-F1
#
_cell.length_a   1.000
_cell.length_b   1.000
_cell.length_c   1.000
_cell.angle_alpha   90.00
_cell.angle_beta   90.00
_cell.angle_gamma   90.00
#
_symmetry.space_group_name_H-M   'P 1'
#
loop_
_entity.id
_entity.type
_entity.pdbx_description
1 polymer ?
#
loop_
_entity_poly.entity_id
_entity_poly.type
_entity_poly.pdbx_seq_one_letter_code
_entity_poly.pdbx_strand_id
1 'polypeptide(L)'
;RDLEHGDQKYLAVTSAGLHNAGVIGFNESGLFIGIHTIPTTEVSTEGNPVFLVGQEVIQKAKTFDEAVAIFDKYKPAAGWTYTLASVYENRVASIELTNKRIAVRESPGSAHVQTNHYRTPELKSAYLELTASITEDSLARLIRAQELIEMNLGHFSVNEAVQILSSKYDPINKQVKGFGNVIAVNSTLSSAVFDPSRGRLFVASGMGPVSLTPYIELPLLTEFDESNFVGADYGVLENRSFIDNYPNLAKAEQKFIEAKIAYEIDNNSMKASLILSETVALDPENAAYSFAKGILSLKAGDLSGARESFKANLLKSDKHFRLASQYYLGRISASQRKASEAKAAWENVLREADPVVEKTLIKAVVKSLKKLQKTGAVPLKKNSLVILMSEADMVEY
;
A
#
# COMPACT_ATOMS: atom_id res chain seq x y z
N ARG A 1 -23.62 21.13 14.63
CA ARG A 1 -23.95 22.14 13.61
C ARG A 1 -24.97 21.49 12.70
N ASP A 2 -26.09 22.16 12.50
CA ASP A 2 -27.35 21.62 12.00
C ASP A 2 -27.15 20.77 10.74
N LEU A 3 -27.38 19.47 10.87
CA LEU A 3 -27.57 18.56 9.74
C LEU A 3 -28.64 19.18 8.85
N GLU A 4 -28.39 19.30 7.54
CA GLU A 4 -29.47 19.63 6.62
C GLU A 4 -30.61 18.64 6.85
N HIS A 5 -31.87 19.10 6.80
CA HIS A 5 -33.02 18.28 7.12
C HIS A 5 -32.99 16.95 6.33
N GLY A 6 -32.61 15.85 6.99
CA GLY A 6 -32.51 14.51 6.38
C GLY A 6 -31.13 13.84 6.42
N ASP A 7 -30.05 14.54 6.80
CA ASP A 7 -28.71 13.94 6.91
C ASP A 7 -28.57 13.05 8.14
N GLN A 8 -27.76 12.01 7.99
CA GLN A 8 -27.49 11.03 9.04
C GLN A 8 -26.33 11.42 9.92
N LYS A 9 -26.39 10.98 11.17
CA LYS A 9 -25.22 10.95 12.05
C LYS A 9 -24.21 9.93 11.52
N TYR A 10 -22.93 10.23 11.69
CA TYR A 10 -21.83 9.34 11.30
C TYR A 10 -20.59 9.52 12.17
N LEU A 11 -19.73 8.50 12.17
CA LEU A 11 -18.37 8.51 12.68
C LEU A 11 -17.40 8.42 11.50
N ALA A 12 -16.25 9.11 11.61
CA ALA A 12 -15.19 9.07 10.62
C ALA A 12 -13.83 8.87 11.29
N VAL A 13 -12.95 8.09 10.65
CA VAL A 13 -11.52 8.06 10.96
C VAL A 13 -10.82 8.80 9.81
N THR A 14 -10.27 9.99 10.10
CA THR A 14 -9.78 10.92 9.08
C THR A 14 -8.53 11.68 9.55
N SER A 15 -7.86 12.35 8.62
CA SER A 15 -6.73 13.24 8.93
C SER A 15 -7.22 14.58 9.48
N ALA A 16 -6.47 15.16 10.42
CA ALA A 16 -6.75 16.49 10.94
C ALA A 16 -6.84 17.53 9.80
N GLY A 17 -7.92 18.31 9.79
CA GLY A 17 -8.20 19.29 8.72
C GLY A 17 -9.03 18.75 7.54
N LEU A 18 -9.22 17.42 7.42
CA LEU A 18 -10.16 16.82 6.47
C LEU A 18 -11.49 16.51 7.17
N HIS A 19 -12.43 17.44 7.08
CA HIS A 19 -13.78 17.31 7.64
C HIS A 19 -14.73 16.48 6.74
N ASN A 20 -14.33 15.26 6.38
CA ASN A 20 -15.19 14.30 5.66
C ASN A 20 -14.95 12.86 6.15
N ALA A 21 -15.94 12.00 5.90
CA ALA A 21 -16.00 10.57 6.23
C ALA A 21 -15.75 9.68 5.00
N GLY A 22 -15.33 10.26 3.87
CA GLY A 22 -15.22 9.55 2.60
C GLY A 22 -14.03 8.59 2.48
N VAL A 23 -13.18 8.49 3.50
CA VAL A 23 -12.04 7.57 3.56
C VAL A 23 -12.40 6.33 4.37
N ILE A 24 -12.76 6.52 5.63
CA ILE A 24 -13.27 5.50 6.56
C ILE A 24 -14.46 6.13 7.29
N GLY A 25 -15.65 5.55 7.11
CA GLY A 25 -16.89 6.10 7.66
C GLY A 25 -17.86 5.02 8.11
N PHE A 26 -18.64 5.34 9.14
CA PHE A 26 -19.74 4.51 9.64
C PHE A 26 -20.95 5.37 9.99
N ASN A 27 -22.13 5.09 9.45
CA ASN A 27 -23.35 5.89 9.71
C ASN A 27 -24.36 5.19 10.62
N GLU A 28 -25.38 5.93 11.06
CA GLU A 28 -26.40 5.42 12.00
C GLU A 28 -27.33 4.36 11.40
N SER A 29 -27.38 4.24 10.07
CA SER A 29 -28.03 3.13 9.38
C SER A 29 -27.15 1.88 9.25
N GLY A 30 -25.98 1.87 9.89
CA GLY A 30 -25.11 0.69 9.93
C GLY A 30 -24.32 0.45 8.64
N LEU A 31 -24.15 1.48 7.80
CA LEU A 31 -23.28 1.41 6.62
C LEU A 31 -21.84 1.78 7.00
N PHE A 32 -20.90 0.89 6.67
CA PHE A 32 -19.46 1.13 6.72
C PHE A 32 -18.90 1.33 5.32
N ILE A 33 -18.00 2.30 5.15
CA ILE A 33 -17.16 2.43 3.96
C ILE A 33 -15.67 2.47 4.33
N GLY A 34 -14.84 1.84 3.52
CA GLY A 34 -13.38 1.98 3.53
C GLY A 34 -12.83 1.99 2.11
N ILE A 35 -11.95 2.92 1.77
CA ILE A 35 -11.50 3.14 0.39
C ILE A 35 -10.11 2.54 0.09
N HIS A 36 -9.92 2.08 -1.15
CA HIS A 36 -8.65 1.63 -1.73
C HIS A 36 -8.37 2.38 -3.02
N THR A 37 -7.18 2.96 -3.15
CA THR A 37 -6.71 3.59 -4.40
C THR A 37 -6.36 2.53 -5.43
N ILE A 38 -6.86 2.69 -6.67
CA ILE A 38 -6.63 1.76 -7.77
C ILE A 38 -6.12 2.51 -9.01
N PRO A 39 -4.88 2.31 -9.44
CA PRO A 39 -4.40 2.86 -10.71
C PRO A 39 -5.25 2.35 -11.88
N THR A 40 -5.68 3.25 -12.76
CA THR A 40 -6.54 2.91 -13.91
C THR A 40 -6.21 3.78 -15.11
N THR A 41 -6.50 3.27 -16.30
CA THR A 41 -6.47 4.05 -17.55
C THR A 41 -7.76 4.84 -17.81
N GLU A 42 -8.83 4.53 -17.07
CA GLU A 42 -10.14 5.19 -17.20
C GLU A 42 -10.29 6.37 -16.23
N VAL A 43 -9.63 7.49 -16.59
CA VAL A 43 -9.60 8.74 -15.80
C VAL A 43 -10.33 9.89 -16.51
N SER A 44 -10.73 10.92 -15.76
CA SER A 44 -11.33 12.15 -16.28
C SER A 44 -11.03 13.37 -15.40
N THR A 45 -10.89 14.53 -16.02
CA THR A 45 -10.75 15.83 -15.35
C THR A 45 -12.08 16.38 -14.80
N GLU A 46 -13.21 15.81 -15.20
CA GLU A 46 -14.56 16.24 -14.79
C GLU A 46 -15.17 15.30 -13.72
N GLY A 47 -14.44 14.27 -13.29
CA GLY A 47 -14.93 13.34 -12.28
C GLY A 47 -14.95 13.93 -10.87
N ASN A 48 -15.80 13.38 -10.01
CA ASN A 48 -15.96 13.85 -8.65
C ASN A 48 -14.72 13.51 -7.79
N PRO A 49 -14.35 14.37 -6.81
CA PRO A 49 -13.38 14.00 -5.80
C PRO A 49 -13.91 12.82 -4.98
N VAL A 50 -13.18 11.71 -4.95
CA VAL A 50 -13.72 10.45 -4.39
C VAL A 50 -14.17 10.56 -2.94
N PHE A 51 -13.45 11.34 -2.12
CA PHE A 51 -13.78 11.54 -0.71
C PHE A 51 -15.13 12.27 -0.53
N LEU A 52 -15.55 13.08 -1.50
CA LEU A 52 -16.88 13.70 -1.48
C LEU A 52 -17.97 12.69 -1.88
N VAL A 53 -17.65 11.75 -2.76
CA VAL A 53 -18.57 10.64 -3.11
C VAL A 53 -18.81 9.76 -1.88
N GLY A 54 -17.74 9.36 -1.18
CA GLY A 54 -17.86 8.59 0.07
C GLY A 54 -18.58 9.38 1.19
N GLN A 55 -18.34 10.69 1.29
CA GLN A 55 -19.08 11.57 2.20
C GLN A 55 -20.58 11.55 1.92
N GLU A 56 -20.97 11.71 0.66
CA GLU A 56 -22.38 11.69 0.24
C GLU A 56 -23.04 10.34 0.59
N VAL A 57 -22.34 9.22 0.39
CA VAL A 57 -22.82 7.89 0.79
C VAL A 57 -23.07 7.84 2.29
N ILE A 58 -22.09 8.23 3.11
CA ILE A 58 -22.20 8.15 4.57
C ILE A 58 -23.29 9.09 5.11
N GLN A 59 -23.45 10.28 4.54
CA GLN A 59 -24.46 11.24 4.97
C GLN A 59 -25.88 10.84 4.55
N LYS A 60 -26.07 10.32 3.34
CA LYS A 60 -27.39 10.20 2.71
C LYS A 60 -27.94 8.76 2.63
N ALA A 61 -27.10 7.75 2.42
CA ALA A 61 -27.56 6.39 2.17
C ALA A 61 -27.97 5.67 3.46
N LYS A 62 -29.16 5.07 3.46
CA LYS A 62 -29.70 4.26 4.57
C LYS A 62 -29.65 2.76 4.29
N THR A 63 -29.48 2.39 3.03
CA THR A 63 -29.40 0.99 2.59
C THR A 63 -28.19 0.77 1.69
N PHE A 64 -27.79 -0.49 1.56
CA PHE A 64 -26.72 -0.91 0.67
C PHE A 64 -26.98 -0.49 -0.78
N ASP A 65 -28.21 -0.66 -1.27
CA ASP A 65 -28.56 -0.33 -2.65
C ASP A 65 -28.60 1.18 -2.90
N GLU A 66 -29.03 1.98 -1.91
CA GLU A 66 -28.92 3.44 -1.96
C GLU A 66 -27.46 3.90 -2.04
N ALA A 67 -26.56 3.28 -1.24
CA ALA A 67 -25.14 3.58 -1.30
C ALA A 67 -24.54 3.26 -2.68
N VAL A 68 -24.87 2.10 -3.25
CA VAL A 68 -24.45 1.72 -4.61
C VAL A 68 -24.98 2.72 -5.65
N ALA A 69 -26.23 3.17 -5.53
CA ALA A 69 -26.81 4.16 -6.44
C ALA A 69 -26.09 5.52 -6.37
N ILE A 70 -25.67 5.96 -5.19
CA ILE A 70 -24.87 7.19 -5.02
C ILE A 70 -23.49 7.03 -5.69
N PHE A 71 -22.84 5.88 -5.50
CA PHE A 71 -21.56 5.60 -6.16
C PHE A 71 -21.65 5.60 -7.70
N ASP A 72 -22.72 5.06 -8.28
CA ASP A 72 -22.93 5.12 -9.73
C ASP A 72 -23.28 6.53 -10.22
N LYS A 73 -24.06 7.29 -9.43
CA LYS A 73 -24.42 8.67 -9.75
C LYS A 73 -23.19 9.59 -9.78
N TYR A 74 -22.30 9.49 -8.80
CA TYR A 74 -21.17 10.40 -8.65
C TYR A 74 -19.84 9.68 -8.95
N LYS A 75 -19.57 9.47 -10.24
CA LYS A 75 -18.36 8.78 -10.69
C LYS A 75 -17.09 9.59 -10.35
N PRO A 76 -16.04 8.94 -9.81
CA PRO A 76 -14.80 9.63 -9.43
C PRO A 76 -13.94 10.00 -10.65
N ALA A 77 -12.95 10.86 -10.46
CA ALA A 77 -11.98 11.24 -11.49
C ALA A 77 -10.99 10.13 -11.88
N ALA A 78 -10.76 9.17 -10.99
CA ALA A 78 -9.77 8.11 -11.16
C ALA A 78 -10.33 6.77 -10.64
N GLY A 79 -9.46 5.77 -10.52
CA GLY A 79 -9.83 4.43 -10.10
C GLY A 79 -9.81 4.26 -8.59
N TRP A 80 -10.87 3.66 -8.05
CA TRP A 80 -11.06 3.46 -6.62
C TRP A 80 -11.87 2.20 -6.36
N THR A 81 -11.70 1.61 -5.17
CA THR A 81 -12.62 0.59 -4.66
C THR A 81 -13.07 0.96 -3.26
N TYR A 82 -14.37 0.98 -3.02
CA TYR A 82 -14.91 1.03 -1.66
C TYR A 82 -15.24 -0.38 -1.18
N THR A 83 -14.77 -0.76 0.00
CA THR A 83 -15.41 -1.81 0.78
C THR A 83 -16.66 -1.21 1.40
N LEU A 84 -17.83 -1.63 0.94
CA LEU A 84 -19.13 -1.24 1.50
C LEU A 84 -19.67 -2.43 2.32
N ALA A 85 -19.98 -2.20 3.59
CA ALA A 85 -20.68 -3.18 4.42
C ALA A 85 -21.95 -2.57 5.01
N SER A 86 -23.07 -3.30 4.95
CA SER A 86 -24.32 -2.98 5.62
C SER A 86 -24.52 -3.99 6.74
N VAL A 87 -24.39 -3.53 7.99
CA VAL A 87 -24.47 -4.39 9.18
C VAL A 87 -25.87 -4.98 9.33
N TYR A 88 -26.92 -4.18 9.09
CA TYR A 88 -28.30 -4.62 9.29
C TYR A 88 -28.83 -5.49 8.15
N GLU A 89 -28.34 -5.30 6.92
CA GLU A 89 -28.66 -6.17 5.80
C GLU A 89 -27.76 -7.40 5.70
N ASN A 90 -26.70 -7.48 6.53
CA ASN A 90 -25.67 -8.51 6.48
C ASN A 90 -25.05 -8.68 5.07
N ARG A 91 -24.76 -7.54 4.42
CA ARG A 91 -24.19 -7.48 3.06
C ARG A 91 -22.84 -6.80 3.10
N VAL A 92 -21.89 -7.30 2.32
CA VAL A 92 -20.59 -6.64 2.14
C VAL A 92 -20.11 -6.84 0.71
N ALA A 93 -19.52 -5.81 0.11
CA ALA A 93 -19.02 -5.85 -1.25
C ALA A 93 -17.80 -4.95 -1.48
N SER A 94 -17.08 -5.26 -2.55
CA SER A 94 -16.18 -4.31 -3.19
C SER A 94 -16.96 -3.55 -4.27
N ILE A 95 -17.10 -2.24 -4.09
CA ILE A 95 -17.67 -1.31 -5.06
C ILE A 95 -16.49 -0.73 -5.85
N GLU A 96 -16.23 -1.30 -7.01
CA GLU A 96 -15.12 -0.92 -7.88
C GLU A 96 -15.56 0.18 -8.85
N LEU A 97 -14.80 1.26 -8.89
CA LEU A 97 -15.18 2.52 -9.53
C LEU A 97 -14.07 2.99 -10.47
N THR A 98 -14.49 3.38 -11.66
CA THR A 98 -13.72 4.22 -12.58
C THR A 98 -14.54 5.45 -12.93
N ASN A 99 -13.99 6.37 -13.72
CA ASN A 99 -14.81 7.46 -14.23
C ASN A 99 -15.92 7.01 -15.20
N LYS A 100 -15.80 5.82 -15.81
CA LYS A 100 -16.74 5.34 -16.84
C LYS A 100 -17.77 4.35 -16.30
N ARG A 101 -17.35 3.49 -15.37
CA ARG A 101 -18.07 2.27 -14.98
C ARG A 101 -17.95 2.01 -13.49
N ILE A 102 -18.97 1.36 -12.96
CA ILE A 102 -19.01 0.75 -11.63
C ILE A 102 -19.17 -0.76 -11.79
N ALA A 103 -18.55 -1.52 -10.89
CA ALA A 103 -18.79 -2.95 -10.76
C ALA A 103 -18.91 -3.30 -9.28
N VAL A 104 -19.90 -4.13 -8.94
CA VAL A 104 -20.17 -4.55 -7.56
C VAL A 104 -19.80 -6.01 -7.43
N ARG A 105 -18.84 -6.31 -6.55
CA ARG A 105 -18.50 -7.67 -6.15
C ARG A 105 -18.94 -7.92 -4.73
N GLU A 106 -20.17 -8.44 -4.58
CA GLU A 106 -20.66 -8.89 -3.29
C GLU A 106 -19.84 -10.09 -2.77
N SER A 107 -19.72 -10.18 -1.44
CA SER A 107 -19.05 -11.29 -0.79
C SER A 107 -19.87 -12.57 -0.96
N PRO A 108 -19.24 -13.69 -1.37
CA PRO A 108 -19.93 -14.96 -1.50
C PRO A 108 -20.15 -15.69 -0.16
N GLY A 109 -19.70 -15.14 0.98
CA GLY A 109 -19.71 -15.87 2.25
C GLY A 109 -19.34 -15.03 3.47
N SER A 110 -18.80 -15.69 4.49
CA SER A 110 -18.57 -15.17 5.85
C SER A 110 -17.40 -14.20 6.01
N ALA A 111 -16.65 -13.91 4.94
CA ALA A 111 -15.49 -13.03 4.98
C ALA A 111 -15.32 -12.25 3.67
N HIS A 112 -14.87 -11.01 3.77
CA HIS A 112 -14.56 -10.16 2.62
C HIS A 112 -13.26 -9.40 2.85
N VAL A 113 -12.40 -9.39 1.84
CA VAL A 113 -11.09 -8.72 1.89
C VAL A 113 -10.90 -7.93 0.59
N GLN A 114 -10.39 -6.72 0.70
CA GLN A 114 -10.06 -5.87 -0.45
C GLN A 114 -8.69 -5.23 -0.20
N THR A 115 -7.89 -5.11 -1.26
CA THR A 115 -6.63 -4.36 -1.29
C THR A 115 -6.63 -3.44 -2.52
N ASN A 116 -5.46 -3.12 -3.10
CA ASN A 116 -5.30 -2.08 -4.12
C ASN A 116 -5.35 -2.58 -5.57
N HIS A 117 -6.23 -3.52 -5.89
CA HIS A 117 -6.49 -3.97 -7.26
C HIS A 117 -7.98 -4.27 -7.51
N TYR A 118 -8.42 -4.14 -8.77
CA TYR A 118 -9.75 -4.60 -9.19
C TYR A 118 -9.82 -6.14 -9.17
N ARG A 119 -10.95 -6.64 -8.69
CA ARG A 119 -11.27 -8.07 -8.55
C ARG A 119 -12.44 -8.48 -9.43
N THR A 120 -13.21 -7.52 -9.96
CA THR A 120 -14.28 -7.79 -10.93
C THR A 120 -13.71 -8.07 -12.32
N PRO A 121 -14.24 -9.06 -13.07
CA PRO A 121 -13.87 -9.26 -14.47
C PRO A 121 -14.05 -8.01 -15.34
N GLU A 122 -15.08 -7.21 -15.04
CA GLU A 122 -15.48 -6.02 -15.77
C GLU A 122 -14.40 -4.93 -15.77
N LEU A 123 -13.74 -4.72 -14.63
CA LEU A 123 -12.74 -3.67 -14.44
C LEU A 123 -11.30 -4.18 -14.47
N LYS A 124 -11.07 -5.49 -14.53
CA LYS A 124 -9.73 -6.08 -14.65
C LYS A 124 -8.92 -5.51 -15.82
N SER A 125 -9.58 -5.21 -16.95
CA SER A 125 -8.92 -4.63 -18.14
C SER A 125 -8.58 -3.14 -18.00
N ALA A 126 -9.25 -2.43 -17.08
CA ALA A 126 -9.00 -1.01 -16.82
C ALA A 126 -7.83 -0.78 -15.85
N TYR A 127 -7.48 -1.80 -15.04
CA TYR A 127 -6.38 -1.76 -14.07
C TYR A 127 -5.05 -1.39 -14.74
N LEU A 128 -4.43 -0.31 -14.27
CA LEU A 128 -3.12 0.12 -14.73
C LEU A 128 -2.04 -0.51 -13.85
N GLU A 129 -1.42 -1.58 -14.34
CA GLU A 129 -0.27 -2.16 -13.66
C GLU A 129 0.94 -1.22 -13.74
N LEU A 130 1.31 -0.62 -12.59
CA LEU A 130 2.45 0.28 -12.48
C LEU A 130 3.77 -0.51 -12.53
N THR A 131 3.93 -1.45 -11.60
CA THR A 131 5.01 -2.42 -11.56
C THR A 131 4.57 -3.78 -11.05
N ALA A 132 5.42 -4.76 -11.32
CA ALA A 132 5.33 -6.08 -10.75
C ALA A 132 5.32 -6.08 -9.22
N SER A 133 6.20 -5.28 -8.58
CA SER A 133 6.29 -5.24 -7.11
C SER A 133 5.03 -4.67 -6.44
N ILE A 134 4.41 -3.62 -7.01
CA ILE A 134 3.16 -3.04 -6.46
C ILE A 134 2.00 -4.04 -6.59
N THR A 135 1.97 -4.78 -7.71
CA THR A 135 0.94 -5.78 -7.96
C THR A 135 1.12 -7.00 -7.06
N GLU A 136 2.36 -7.48 -6.89
CA GLU A 136 2.71 -8.56 -5.99
C GLU A 136 2.36 -8.20 -4.53
N ASP A 137 2.73 -6.99 -4.07
CA ASP A 137 2.39 -6.52 -2.72
C ASP A 137 0.87 -6.55 -2.47
N SER A 138 0.08 -5.94 -3.38
CA SER A 138 -1.36 -5.91 -3.21
C SER A 138 -2.00 -7.30 -3.17
N LEU A 139 -1.46 -8.25 -3.93
CA LEU A 139 -1.91 -9.64 -3.93
C LEU A 139 -1.45 -10.38 -2.67
N ALA A 140 -0.20 -10.16 -2.22
CA ALA A 140 0.34 -10.76 -1.02
C ALA A 140 -0.44 -10.35 0.23
N ARG A 141 -0.77 -9.05 0.36
CA ARG A 141 -1.62 -8.56 1.45
C ARG A 141 -3.02 -9.17 1.42
N LEU A 142 -3.60 -9.35 0.23
CA LEU A 142 -4.89 -10.01 0.07
C LEU A 142 -4.82 -11.46 0.56
N ILE A 143 -3.84 -12.22 0.07
CA ILE A 143 -3.60 -13.63 0.45
C ILE A 143 -3.42 -13.72 1.97
N ARG A 144 -2.54 -12.89 2.54
CA ARG A 144 -2.23 -12.94 3.96
C ARG A 144 -3.44 -12.63 4.84
N ALA A 145 -4.24 -11.63 4.46
CA ALA A 145 -5.44 -11.28 5.20
C ALA A 145 -6.48 -12.41 5.11
N GLN A 146 -6.64 -13.03 3.95
CA GLN A 146 -7.53 -14.19 3.76
C GLN A 146 -7.10 -15.38 4.62
N GLU A 147 -5.81 -15.77 4.57
CA GLU A 147 -5.25 -16.86 5.39
C GLU A 147 -5.56 -16.65 6.88
N LEU A 148 -5.30 -15.43 7.39
CA LEU A 148 -5.51 -15.12 8.80
C LEU A 148 -6.98 -15.09 9.20
N ILE A 149 -7.88 -14.63 8.31
CA ILE A 149 -9.32 -14.70 8.57
C ILE A 149 -9.77 -16.16 8.58
N GLU A 150 -9.35 -16.95 7.60
CA GLU A 150 -9.69 -18.38 7.48
C GLU A 150 -9.24 -19.17 8.70
N MET A 151 -8.03 -18.92 9.21
CA MET A 151 -7.50 -19.54 10.43
C MET A 151 -8.34 -19.24 11.69
N ASN A 152 -9.08 -18.13 11.71
CA ASN A 152 -9.86 -17.66 12.86
C ASN A 152 -11.38 -17.69 12.61
N LEU A 153 -11.84 -18.36 11.54
CA LEU A 153 -13.26 -18.48 11.24
C LEU A 153 -14.01 -19.16 12.41
N GLY A 154 -15.13 -18.57 12.81
CA GLY A 154 -15.95 -19.03 13.93
C GLY A 154 -15.49 -18.55 15.32
N HIS A 155 -14.26 -18.03 15.44
CA HIS A 155 -13.68 -17.50 16.68
C HIS A 155 -12.99 -16.16 16.45
N PHE A 156 -13.58 -15.29 15.63
CA PHE A 156 -12.99 -14.01 15.24
C PHE A 156 -13.26 -12.93 16.30
N SER A 157 -12.21 -12.47 16.99
CA SER A 157 -12.31 -11.37 17.97
C SER A 157 -11.58 -10.11 17.48
N VAL A 158 -11.70 -9.02 18.26
CA VAL A 158 -10.98 -7.77 18.01
C VAL A 158 -9.46 -7.99 18.00
N ASN A 159 -8.95 -8.90 18.84
CA ASN A 159 -7.52 -9.18 18.89
C ASN A 159 -7.03 -9.78 17.57
N GLU A 160 -7.77 -10.74 17.00
CA GLU A 160 -7.47 -11.34 15.71
C GLU A 160 -7.54 -10.31 14.58
N ALA A 161 -8.53 -9.41 14.61
CA ALA A 161 -8.60 -8.29 13.66
C ALA A 161 -7.37 -7.37 13.74
N VAL A 162 -6.95 -7.00 14.96
CA VAL A 162 -5.73 -6.19 15.17
C VAL A 162 -4.48 -6.95 14.70
N GLN A 163 -4.35 -8.24 14.99
CA GLN A 163 -3.21 -9.04 14.53
C GLN A 163 -3.16 -9.17 13.00
N ILE A 164 -4.31 -9.21 12.32
CA ILE A 164 -4.38 -9.14 10.85
C ILE A 164 -3.81 -7.82 10.34
N LEU A 165 -4.34 -6.70 10.84
CA LEU A 165 -3.91 -5.35 10.44
C LEU A 165 -2.45 -5.05 10.79
N SER A 166 -1.89 -5.77 11.76
CA SER A 166 -0.51 -5.66 12.23
C SER A 166 0.45 -6.64 11.55
N SER A 167 -0.01 -7.45 10.60
CA SER A 167 0.77 -8.57 10.08
C SER A 167 2.01 -8.11 9.30
N LYS A 168 3.17 -8.58 9.74
CA LYS A 168 4.50 -8.39 9.12
C LYS A 168 5.02 -9.62 8.36
N TYR A 169 4.15 -10.57 8.07
CA TYR A 169 4.51 -11.80 7.37
C TYR A 169 4.27 -11.66 5.86
N ASP A 170 5.31 -11.92 5.08
CA ASP A 170 5.28 -11.98 3.62
C ASP A 170 4.90 -13.42 3.18
N PRO A 171 3.70 -13.65 2.63
CA PRO A 171 3.26 -14.98 2.22
C PRO A 171 3.97 -15.50 0.96
N ILE A 172 4.55 -14.62 0.14
CA ILE A 172 5.23 -14.98 -1.11
C ILE A 172 6.60 -15.57 -0.80
N ASN A 173 7.38 -14.88 0.04
CA ASN A 173 8.71 -15.32 0.44
C ASN A 173 8.73 -16.11 1.76
N LYS A 174 7.56 -16.27 2.40
CA LYS A 174 7.35 -17.06 3.62
C LYS A 174 8.22 -16.64 4.80
N GLN A 175 8.36 -15.33 5.01
CA GLN A 175 9.19 -14.78 6.08
C GLN A 175 8.59 -13.53 6.71
N VAL A 176 8.96 -13.24 7.95
CA VAL A 176 8.63 -11.96 8.59
C VAL A 176 9.58 -10.89 8.09
N LYS A 177 9.04 -9.75 7.64
CA LYS A 177 9.80 -8.62 7.11
C LYS A 177 9.32 -7.33 7.76
N GLY A 178 10.22 -6.36 7.95
CA GLY A 178 9.82 -5.01 8.34
C GLY A 178 9.09 -4.25 7.23
N PHE A 179 9.38 -4.55 5.97
CA PHE A 179 8.93 -3.80 4.80
C PHE A 179 8.83 -4.67 3.54
N GLY A 180 7.86 -4.38 2.66
CA GLY A 180 7.55 -5.12 1.43
C GLY A 180 6.13 -5.69 1.49
N ASN A 181 5.95 -6.91 0.94
CA ASN A 181 4.70 -7.65 0.78
C ASN A 181 3.98 -8.04 2.11
N VAL A 182 3.73 -7.09 3.00
CA VAL A 182 3.18 -7.26 4.36
C VAL A 182 1.97 -6.35 4.57
N ILE A 183 1.03 -6.72 5.45
CA ILE A 183 -0.19 -5.91 5.66
C ILE A 183 0.15 -4.57 6.34
N ALA A 184 0.94 -4.62 7.42
CA ALA A 184 1.38 -3.44 8.12
C ALA A 184 2.59 -2.82 7.41
N VAL A 185 2.37 -1.88 6.50
CA VAL A 185 3.46 -1.18 5.79
C VAL A 185 3.85 0.10 6.50
N ASN A 186 5.05 0.64 6.23
CA ASN A 186 5.58 1.84 6.88
C ASN A 186 4.74 3.10 6.67
N SER A 187 3.94 3.14 5.59
CA SER A 187 2.98 4.21 5.28
C SER A 187 1.57 3.96 5.84
N THR A 188 1.39 3.01 6.75
CA THR A 188 0.12 2.81 7.45
C THR A 188 -0.07 3.92 8.48
N LEU A 189 -0.84 4.94 8.12
CA LEU A 189 -1.06 6.14 8.95
C LEU A 189 -2.37 6.10 9.77
N SER A 190 -3.27 5.16 9.45
CA SER A 190 -4.52 4.95 10.18
C SER A 190 -4.83 3.46 10.20
N SER A 191 -5.33 2.96 11.32
CA SER A 191 -5.80 1.59 11.46
C SER A 191 -6.96 1.56 12.45
N ALA A 192 -8.05 0.89 12.07
CA ALA A 192 -9.26 0.85 12.88
C ALA A 192 -9.99 -0.49 12.75
N VAL A 193 -10.61 -0.94 13.84
CA VAL A 193 -11.47 -2.12 13.89
C VAL A 193 -12.84 -1.70 14.39
N PHE A 194 -13.87 -1.91 13.58
CA PHE A 194 -15.26 -1.66 13.91
C PHE A 194 -15.89 -2.98 14.37
N ASP A 195 -16.40 -3.03 15.61
CA ASP A 195 -17.16 -4.15 16.17
C ASP A 195 -18.62 -3.69 16.42
N PRO A 196 -19.42 -3.53 15.35
CA PRO A 196 -20.75 -2.95 15.44
C PRO A 196 -21.71 -3.82 16.27
N SER A 197 -21.47 -5.14 16.34
CA SER A 197 -22.27 -6.07 17.15
C SER A 197 -22.23 -5.78 18.65
N ARG A 198 -21.17 -5.09 19.10
CA ARG A 198 -20.94 -4.70 20.49
C ARG A 198 -20.86 -3.19 20.66
N GLY A 199 -21.15 -2.40 19.63
CA GLY A 199 -21.08 -0.94 19.71
C GLY A 199 -19.68 -0.40 19.96
N ARG A 200 -18.62 -1.08 19.50
CA ARG A 200 -17.22 -0.68 19.77
C ARG A 200 -16.43 -0.33 18.52
N LEU A 201 -15.48 0.57 18.68
CA LEU A 201 -14.49 0.99 17.71
C LEU A 201 -13.11 0.98 18.37
N PHE A 202 -12.13 0.39 17.71
CA PHE A 202 -10.74 0.42 18.15
C PHE A 202 -9.94 1.20 17.13
N VAL A 203 -9.25 2.27 17.54
CA VAL A 203 -8.41 3.09 16.64
C VAL A 203 -6.97 3.07 17.14
N ALA A 204 -6.05 2.73 16.26
CA ALA A 204 -4.63 2.73 16.60
C ALA A 204 -4.15 4.16 16.93
N SER A 205 -3.37 4.29 18.00
CA SER A 205 -2.84 5.56 18.49
C SER A 205 -1.31 5.52 18.52
N GLY A 206 -0.68 6.38 17.70
CA GLY A 206 0.77 6.51 17.63
C GLY A 206 1.27 7.06 16.30
N MET A 207 2.58 6.91 16.07
CA MET A 207 3.23 7.27 14.80
C MET A 207 3.18 6.10 13.81
N GLY A 208 3.31 6.41 12.51
CA GLY A 208 3.47 5.41 11.45
C GLY A 208 4.68 4.48 11.71
N PRO A 209 4.56 3.16 11.52
CA PRO A 209 3.40 2.39 11.08
C PRO A 209 2.38 2.21 12.22
N VAL A 210 1.24 2.89 12.14
CA VAL A 210 0.32 3.02 13.28
C VAL A 210 -0.38 1.70 13.60
N SER A 211 -0.54 0.80 12.63
CA SER A 211 -1.16 -0.50 12.91
C SER A 211 -0.35 -1.34 13.89
N LEU A 212 0.92 -1.02 14.15
CA LEU A 212 1.80 -1.66 15.12
C LEU A 212 1.84 -0.97 16.49
N THR A 213 0.94 -0.01 16.74
CA THR A 213 0.86 0.71 18.01
C THR A 213 -0.39 0.29 18.79
N PRO A 214 -0.52 0.65 20.09
CA PRO A 214 -1.73 0.35 20.86
C PRO A 214 -2.99 0.92 20.23
N TYR A 215 -4.12 0.25 20.42
CA TYR A 215 -5.43 0.68 19.96
C TYR A 215 -6.24 1.21 21.13
N ILE A 216 -6.89 2.35 20.94
CA ILE A 216 -7.80 2.97 21.89
C ILE A 216 -9.22 2.51 21.58
N GLU A 217 -9.90 1.98 22.58
CA GLU A 217 -11.31 1.60 22.53
C GLU A 217 -12.19 2.83 22.71
N LEU A 218 -13.05 3.06 21.72
CA LEU A 218 -14.06 4.11 21.66
C LEU A 218 -15.41 3.43 21.43
N PRO A 219 -16.51 3.96 21.98
CA PRO A 219 -17.84 3.50 21.58
C PRO A 219 -18.12 3.92 20.13
N LEU A 220 -18.88 3.08 19.44
CA LEU A 220 -19.37 3.33 18.11
C LEU A 220 -20.59 4.25 18.16
N LEU A 221 -20.97 4.80 17.02
CA LEU A 221 -22.01 5.83 16.87
C LEU A 221 -23.33 5.54 17.61
N THR A 222 -23.76 4.28 17.66
CA THR A 222 -25.00 3.86 18.32
C THR A 222 -24.98 4.05 19.84
N GLU A 223 -23.80 4.13 20.44
CA GLU A 223 -23.56 4.30 21.88
C GLU A 223 -22.88 5.64 22.20
N PHE A 224 -22.74 6.52 21.21
CA PHE A 224 -21.98 7.77 21.35
C PHE A 224 -22.80 8.84 22.06
N ASP A 225 -22.35 9.24 23.25
CA ASP A 225 -22.85 10.38 24.01
C ASP A 225 -21.67 11.31 24.33
N GLU A 226 -21.67 12.50 23.73
CA GLU A 226 -20.58 13.49 23.84
C GLU A 226 -20.21 13.80 25.30
N SER A 227 -21.20 13.79 26.21
CA SER A 227 -20.98 14.09 27.61
C SER A 227 -20.11 13.05 28.34
N ASN A 228 -20.04 11.82 27.80
CA ASN A 228 -19.26 10.73 28.37
C ASN A 228 -17.77 10.74 27.98
N PHE A 229 -17.31 11.64 27.09
CA PHE A 229 -15.93 11.65 26.59
C PHE A 229 -15.01 12.71 27.20
N VAL A 230 -15.56 13.63 28.00
CA VAL A 230 -14.76 14.63 28.70
C VAL A 230 -14.10 13.99 29.92
N GLY A 231 -12.81 13.66 29.81
CA GLY A 231 -12.03 13.07 30.90
C GLY A 231 -12.23 11.56 31.13
N ALA A 232 -12.72 10.85 30.12
CA ALA A 232 -12.90 9.40 30.18
C ALA A 232 -11.57 8.62 30.15
N ASP A 233 -11.49 7.56 30.94
CA ASP A 233 -10.47 6.51 30.80
C ASP A 233 -10.90 5.58 29.67
N TYR A 234 -10.12 5.56 28.59
CA TYR A 234 -10.37 4.68 27.45
C TYR A 234 -9.68 3.33 27.64
N GLY A 235 -10.34 2.27 27.21
CA GLY A 235 -9.71 0.95 27.10
C GLY A 235 -8.53 1.02 26.14
N VAL A 236 -7.42 0.38 26.51
CA VAL A 236 -6.22 0.28 25.65
C VAL A 236 -5.95 -1.18 25.35
N LEU A 237 -5.97 -1.51 24.06
CA LEU A 237 -5.52 -2.80 23.55
C LEU A 237 -4.06 -2.66 23.10
N GLU A 238 -3.17 -3.23 23.92
CA GLU A 238 -1.74 -3.26 23.62
C GLU A 238 -1.46 -4.07 22.35
N ASN A 239 -0.55 -3.57 21.52
CA ASN A 239 -0.14 -4.25 20.29
C ASN A 239 1.35 -4.04 20.05
N ARG A 240 2.18 -4.83 20.73
CA ARG A 240 3.65 -4.71 20.69
C ARG A 240 4.35 -5.97 20.22
N SER A 241 3.59 -6.97 19.79
CA SER A 241 4.10 -8.32 19.47
C SER A 241 5.23 -8.29 18.43
N PHE A 242 5.13 -7.42 17.42
CA PHE A 242 6.19 -7.31 16.41
C PHE A 242 7.49 -6.71 16.97
N ILE A 243 7.39 -5.62 17.74
CA ILE A 243 8.56 -4.94 18.32
C ILE A 243 9.26 -5.87 19.31
N ASP A 244 8.49 -6.56 20.15
CA ASP A 244 9.01 -7.44 21.19
C ASP A 244 9.67 -8.70 20.58
N ASN A 245 9.09 -9.28 19.53
CA ASN A 245 9.60 -10.51 18.90
C ASN A 245 10.66 -10.27 17.81
N TYR A 246 10.64 -9.10 17.15
CA TYR A 246 11.51 -8.77 16.01
C TYR A 246 12.16 -7.38 16.14
N PRO A 247 12.89 -7.09 17.24
CA PRO A 247 13.39 -5.74 17.52
C PRO A 247 14.33 -5.20 16.43
N ASN A 248 15.12 -6.05 15.78
CA ASN A 248 16.00 -5.63 14.67
C ASN A 248 15.20 -5.25 13.41
N LEU A 249 14.14 -6.00 13.07
CA LEU A 249 13.30 -5.68 11.92
C LEU A 249 12.50 -4.40 12.16
N ALA A 250 11.97 -4.21 13.37
CA ALA A 250 11.30 -2.98 13.79
C ALA A 250 12.25 -1.78 13.70
N LYS A 251 13.50 -1.92 14.19
CA LYS A 251 14.53 -0.88 14.08
C LYS A 251 14.93 -0.60 12.63
N ALA A 252 15.04 -1.62 11.79
CA ALA A 252 15.32 -1.46 10.36
C ALA A 252 14.22 -0.65 9.67
N GLU A 253 12.95 -0.93 9.95
CA GLU A 253 11.82 -0.18 9.39
C GLU A 253 11.83 1.30 9.82
N GLN A 254 12.11 1.58 11.10
CA GLN A 254 12.26 2.97 11.57
C GLN A 254 13.41 3.70 10.84
N LYS A 255 14.54 3.03 10.65
CA LYS A 255 15.67 3.55 9.85
C LYS A 255 15.29 3.78 8.39
N PHE A 256 14.47 2.89 7.83
CA PHE A 256 13.94 3.09 6.47
C PHE A 256 13.07 4.33 6.37
N ILE A 257 12.20 4.59 7.35
CA ILE A 257 11.40 5.82 7.44
C ILE A 257 12.31 7.06 7.56
N GLU A 258 13.35 7.02 8.41
CA GLU A 258 14.35 8.09 8.51
C GLU A 258 15.04 8.37 7.17
N ALA A 259 15.38 7.30 6.42
CA ALA A 259 15.98 7.43 5.09
C ALA A 259 15.01 8.05 4.07
N LYS A 260 13.73 7.68 4.11
CA LYS A 260 12.69 8.30 3.28
C LYS A 260 12.58 9.80 3.57
N ILE A 261 12.51 10.21 4.83
CA ILE A 261 12.47 11.63 5.22
C ILE A 261 13.71 12.37 4.71
N ALA A 262 14.91 11.80 4.92
CA ALA A 262 16.15 12.39 4.44
C ALA A 262 16.17 12.56 2.91
N TYR A 263 15.51 11.69 2.15
CA TYR A 263 15.45 11.80 0.70
C TYR A 263 14.33 12.72 0.21
N GLU A 264 13.09 12.50 0.67
CA GLU A 264 11.88 13.12 0.13
C GLU A 264 11.65 14.53 0.68
N ILE A 265 12.00 14.77 1.94
CA ILE A 265 11.80 16.06 2.62
C ILE A 265 13.10 16.87 2.61
N ASP A 266 14.21 16.27 3.02
CA ASP A 266 15.49 16.99 3.12
C ASP A 266 16.24 17.07 1.77
N ASN A 267 15.76 16.38 0.72
CA ASN A 267 16.43 16.27 -0.59
C ASN A 267 17.90 15.82 -0.49
N ASN A 268 18.20 14.92 0.46
CA ASN A 268 19.56 14.50 0.80
C ASN A 268 19.79 12.99 0.56
N SER A 269 20.03 12.64 -0.70
CA SER A 269 20.29 11.25 -1.11
C SER A 269 21.54 10.64 -0.46
N MET A 270 22.55 11.45 -0.10
CA MET A 270 23.76 10.96 0.58
C MET A 270 23.43 10.48 1.99
N LYS A 271 22.78 11.34 2.79
CA LYS A 271 22.31 10.99 4.15
C LYS A 271 21.39 9.78 4.10
N ALA A 272 20.43 9.76 3.17
CA ALA A 272 19.51 8.64 3.02
C ALA A 272 20.23 7.33 2.65
N SER A 273 21.24 7.35 1.77
CA SER A 273 22.04 6.15 1.44
C SER A 273 22.88 5.62 2.62
N LEU A 274 23.35 6.50 3.50
CA LEU A 274 24.06 6.12 4.72
C LEU A 274 23.10 5.45 5.71
N ILE A 275 21.92 6.04 5.94
CA ILE A 275 20.89 5.44 6.80
C ILE A 275 20.42 4.09 6.24
N LEU A 276 20.29 3.95 4.92
CA LEU A 276 19.98 2.66 4.28
C LEU A 276 21.09 1.63 4.43
N SER A 277 22.35 2.04 4.60
CA SER A 277 23.43 1.11 4.94
C SER A 277 23.25 0.53 6.35
N GLU A 278 22.85 1.37 7.32
CA GLU A 278 22.46 0.89 8.65
C GLU A 278 21.22 0.00 8.59
N THR A 279 20.23 0.37 7.76
CA THR A 279 18.99 -0.39 7.57
C THR A 279 19.26 -1.80 7.05
N VAL A 280 20.09 -1.93 5.99
CA VAL A 280 20.48 -3.23 5.43
C VAL A 280 21.31 -4.05 6.42
N ALA A 281 22.09 -3.42 7.30
CA ALA A 281 22.82 -4.16 8.33
C ALA A 281 21.89 -4.77 9.39
N LEU A 282 20.73 -4.16 9.66
CA LEU A 282 19.73 -4.65 10.60
C LEU A 282 18.82 -5.74 10.00
N ASP A 283 18.54 -5.65 8.70
CA ASP A 283 17.71 -6.60 7.95
C ASP A 283 18.38 -6.92 6.59
N PRO A 284 19.43 -7.77 6.60
CA PRO A 284 20.24 -8.04 5.42
C PRO A 284 19.53 -8.87 4.36
N GLU A 285 18.47 -9.61 4.70
CA GLU A 285 17.73 -10.46 3.77
C GLU A 285 16.66 -9.67 2.99
N ASN A 286 16.26 -8.48 3.45
CA ASN A 286 15.25 -7.69 2.77
C ASN A 286 15.79 -7.07 1.47
N ALA A 287 15.30 -7.56 0.33
CA ALA A 287 15.75 -7.11 -0.99
C ALA A 287 15.34 -5.65 -1.29
N ALA A 288 14.23 -5.20 -0.71
CA ALA A 288 13.73 -3.84 -0.93
C ALA A 288 14.66 -2.80 -0.30
N TYR A 289 15.18 -3.04 0.91
CA TYR A 289 16.16 -2.16 1.55
C TYR A 289 17.47 -2.08 0.77
N SER A 290 18.01 -3.22 0.34
CA SER A 290 19.22 -3.25 -0.48
C SER A 290 19.02 -2.60 -1.85
N PHE A 291 17.83 -2.75 -2.44
CA PHE A 291 17.50 -2.07 -3.69
C PHE A 291 17.45 -0.57 -3.49
N ALA A 292 16.71 -0.09 -2.49
CA ALA A 292 16.62 1.32 -2.13
C ALA A 292 18.01 1.91 -1.84
N LYS A 293 18.87 1.18 -1.12
CA LYS A 293 20.26 1.59 -0.86
C LYS A 293 21.00 1.83 -2.16
N GLY A 294 21.00 0.85 -3.07
CA GLY A 294 21.72 0.96 -4.34
C GLY A 294 21.23 2.12 -5.19
N ILE A 295 19.92 2.33 -5.17
CA ILE A 295 19.19 3.38 -5.86
C ILE A 295 19.56 4.78 -5.31
N LEU A 296 19.58 4.97 -3.98
CA LEU A 296 20.01 6.24 -3.38
C LEU A 296 21.52 6.47 -3.48
N SER A 297 22.36 5.43 -3.45
CA SER A 297 23.78 5.53 -3.78
C SER A 297 24.00 6.07 -5.20
N LEU A 298 23.21 5.62 -6.18
CA LEU A 298 23.27 6.19 -7.54
C LEU A 298 22.92 7.68 -7.57
N LYS A 299 21.90 8.12 -6.81
CA LYS A 299 21.57 9.57 -6.72
C LYS A 299 22.62 10.37 -5.97
N ALA A 300 23.26 9.78 -4.96
CA ALA A 300 24.41 10.38 -4.29
C ALA A 300 25.62 10.51 -5.23
N GLY A 301 25.70 9.68 -6.28
CA GLY A 301 26.83 9.60 -7.20
C GLY A 301 27.85 8.51 -6.81
N ASP A 302 27.53 7.72 -5.79
CA ASP A 302 28.32 6.57 -5.36
C ASP A 302 27.98 5.34 -6.22
N LEU A 303 28.67 5.22 -7.35
CA LEU A 303 28.52 4.07 -8.25
C LEU A 303 29.03 2.76 -7.63
N SER A 304 29.98 2.83 -6.70
CA SER A 304 30.58 1.64 -6.10
C SER A 304 29.63 1.01 -5.10
N GLY A 305 29.12 1.79 -4.15
CA GLY A 305 28.12 1.34 -3.18
C GLY A 305 26.80 0.94 -3.84
N ALA A 306 26.43 1.62 -4.93
CA ALA A 306 25.29 1.19 -5.75
C ALA A 306 25.47 -0.21 -6.33
N ARG A 307 26.63 -0.45 -6.96
CA ARG A 307 26.97 -1.76 -7.54
C ARG A 307 27.00 -2.86 -6.48
N GLU A 308 27.60 -2.60 -5.33
CA GLU A 308 27.65 -3.55 -4.21
C GLU A 308 26.24 -3.94 -3.77
N SER A 309 25.37 -2.95 -3.56
CA SER A 309 24.00 -3.16 -3.12
C SER A 309 23.17 -3.96 -4.15
N PHE A 310 23.29 -3.63 -5.44
CA PHE A 310 22.60 -4.38 -6.49
C PHE A 310 23.13 -5.81 -6.64
N LYS A 311 24.43 -6.04 -6.46
CA LYS A 311 25.01 -7.39 -6.47
C LYS A 311 24.51 -8.23 -5.31
N ALA A 312 24.43 -7.64 -4.11
CA ALA A 312 23.89 -8.33 -2.93
C ALA A 312 22.44 -8.79 -3.18
N ASN A 313 21.64 -7.96 -3.86
CA ASN A 313 20.27 -8.33 -4.22
C ASN A 313 20.17 -9.56 -5.14
N LEU A 314 21.15 -9.82 -6.02
CA LEU A 314 21.08 -10.95 -6.96
C LEU A 314 20.96 -12.32 -6.26
N LEU A 315 21.31 -12.39 -4.99
CA LEU A 315 21.26 -13.62 -4.17
C LEU A 315 19.95 -13.79 -3.38
N LYS A 316 19.07 -12.78 -3.37
CA LYS A 316 17.85 -12.75 -2.55
C LYS A 316 16.64 -13.36 -3.27
N SER A 317 15.64 -13.80 -2.52
CA SER A 317 14.48 -14.49 -3.08
C SER A 317 13.58 -13.61 -3.95
N ASP A 318 13.43 -12.32 -3.61
CA ASP A 318 12.53 -11.39 -4.29
C ASP A 318 12.92 -11.16 -5.77
N LYS A 319 12.20 -11.81 -6.69
CA LYS A 319 12.49 -11.83 -8.13
C LYS A 319 12.50 -10.43 -8.73
N HIS A 320 11.52 -9.59 -8.39
CA HIS A 320 11.42 -8.25 -8.98
C HIS A 320 12.60 -7.36 -8.61
N PHE A 321 13.03 -7.37 -7.34
CA PHE A 321 14.22 -6.63 -6.91
C PHE A 321 15.52 -7.20 -7.50
N ARG A 322 15.61 -8.52 -7.71
CA ARG A 322 16.73 -9.14 -8.45
C ARG A 322 16.83 -8.63 -9.88
N LEU A 323 15.73 -8.73 -10.65
CA LEU A 323 15.71 -8.32 -12.05
C LEU A 323 15.96 -6.81 -12.20
N ALA A 324 15.37 -6.00 -11.33
CA ALA A 324 15.62 -4.56 -11.28
C ALA A 324 17.09 -4.26 -10.97
N SER A 325 17.67 -4.93 -9.97
CA SER A 325 19.09 -4.76 -9.60
C SER A 325 20.00 -5.12 -10.78
N GLN A 326 19.70 -6.21 -11.48
CA GLN A 326 20.41 -6.63 -12.68
C GLN A 326 20.31 -5.59 -13.81
N TYR A 327 19.14 -4.98 -14.02
CA TYR A 327 18.96 -3.88 -14.97
C TYR A 327 19.84 -2.67 -14.63
N TYR A 328 19.89 -2.27 -13.34
CA TYR A 328 20.73 -1.16 -12.90
C TYR A 328 22.22 -1.48 -12.95
N LEU A 329 22.65 -2.73 -12.70
CA LEU A 329 24.02 -3.15 -12.95
C LEU A 329 24.41 -2.95 -14.42
N GLY A 330 23.51 -3.31 -15.35
CA GLY A 330 23.70 -3.03 -16.77
C GLY A 330 23.79 -1.53 -17.09
N ARG A 331 22.95 -0.70 -16.47
CA ARG A 331 23.00 0.77 -16.58
C ARG A 331 24.33 1.36 -16.08
N ILE A 332 24.86 0.85 -14.96
CA ILE A 332 26.17 1.25 -14.42
C ILE A 332 27.29 0.85 -15.39
N SER A 333 27.30 -0.39 -15.89
CA SER A 333 28.33 -0.83 -16.85
C SER A 333 28.26 -0.04 -18.16
N ALA A 334 27.05 0.27 -18.65
CA ALA A 334 26.86 1.07 -19.86
C ALA A 334 27.36 2.51 -19.71
N SER A 335 27.24 3.10 -18.52
CA SER A 335 27.75 4.45 -18.26
C SER A 335 29.27 4.51 -18.17
N GLN A 336 29.91 3.39 -17.82
CA GLN A 336 31.36 3.22 -17.76
C GLN A 336 31.97 2.69 -19.06
N ARG A 337 31.22 2.72 -20.18
CA ARG A 337 31.66 2.21 -21.50
C ARG A 337 31.98 0.72 -21.53
N LYS A 338 31.45 -0.06 -20.59
CA LYS A 338 31.61 -1.52 -20.52
C LYS A 338 30.46 -2.22 -21.24
N ALA A 339 30.41 -2.10 -22.57
CA ALA A 339 29.27 -2.53 -23.37
C ALA A 339 28.96 -4.04 -23.24
N SER A 340 29.98 -4.90 -23.21
CA SER A 340 29.78 -6.35 -23.08
C SER A 340 29.15 -6.73 -21.73
N GLU A 341 29.62 -6.12 -20.63
CA GLU A 341 29.04 -6.34 -19.29
C GLU A 341 27.60 -5.83 -19.23
N ALA A 342 27.32 -4.66 -19.81
CA ALA A 342 25.98 -4.09 -19.84
C ALA A 342 24.99 -4.96 -20.63
N LYS A 343 25.42 -5.42 -21.80
CA LYS A 343 24.63 -6.31 -22.66
C LYS A 343 24.33 -7.62 -21.94
N ALA A 344 25.33 -8.28 -21.36
CA ALA A 344 25.16 -9.52 -20.61
C ALA A 344 24.18 -9.35 -19.44
N ALA A 345 24.26 -8.22 -18.72
CA ALA A 345 23.34 -7.95 -17.62
C ALA A 345 21.88 -7.87 -18.09
N TRP A 346 21.63 -7.16 -19.18
CA TRP A 346 20.31 -6.98 -19.76
C TRP A 346 19.76 -8.23 -20.46
N GLU A 347 20.59 -9.02 -21.12
CA GLU A 347 20.19 -10.31 -21.69
C GLU A 347 19.78 -11.30 -20.60
N ASN A 348 20.45 -11.30 -19.44
CA ASN A 348 20.02 -12.09 -18.29
C ASN A 348 18.62 -11.67 -17.80
N VAL A 349 18.33 -10.37 -17.74
CA VAL A 349 16.98 -9.88 -17.39
C VAL A 349 15.94 -10.43 -18.36
N LEU A 350 16.18 -10.32 -19.68
CA LEU A 350 15.24 -10.82 -20.69
C LEU A 350 15.02 -12.34 -20.63
N ARG A 351 16.01 -13.10 -20.16
CA ARG A 351 15.92 -14.56 -20.03
C ARG A 351 15.08 -14.99 -18.83
N GLU A 352 15.13 -14.24 -17.72
CA GLU A 352 14.47 -14.59 -16.46
C GLU A 352 13.12 -13.88 -16.22
N ALA A 353 12.91 -12.73 -16.87
CA ALA A 353 11.68 -11.96 -16.77
C ALA A 353 10.48 -12.72 -17.34
N ASP A 354 9.35 -12.68 -16.61
CA ASP A 354 8.07 -13.13 -17.14
C ASP A 354 7.51 -12.02 -18.06
N PRO A 355 7.14 -12.34 -19.31
CA PRO A 355 6.68 -11.35 -20.28
C PRO A 355 5.35 -10.67 -19.91
N VAL A 356 4.56 -11.29 -19.03
CA VAL A 356 3.29 -10.74 -18.54
C VAL A 356 3.55 -9.83 -17.33
N VAL A 357 4.35 -10.30 -16.37
CA VAL A 357 4.57 -9.60 -15.09
C VAL A 357 5.62 -8.48 -15.20
N GLU A 358 6.75 -8.71 -15.86
CA GLU A 358 7.84 -7.73 -15.97
C GLU A 358 7.82 -6.96 -17.30
N LYS A 359 6.65 -6.78 -17.91
CA LYS A 359 6.48 -6.12 -19.23
C LYS A 359 7.13 -4.73 -19.31
N THR A 360 7.05 -3.93 -18.25
CA THR A 360 7.63 -2.57 -18.20
C THR A 360 9.15 -2.63 -18.14
N LEU A 361 9.70 -3.53 -17.32
CA LEU A 361 11.14 -3.75 -17.21
C LEU A 361 11.72 -4.28 -18.53
N ILE A 362 11.04 -5.22 -19.18
CA ILE A 362 11.43 -5.75 -20.50
C ILE A 362 11.51 -4.62 -21.53
N LYS A 363 10.51 -3.74 -21.59
CA LYS A 363 10.51 -2.56 -22.48
C LYS A 363 11.71 -1.64 -22.19
N ALA A 364 12.02 -1.38 -20.91
CA ALA A 364 13.15 -0.56 -20.51
C ALA A 364 14.51 -1.19 -20.90
N VAL A 365 14.63 -2.51 -20.76
CA VAL A 365 15.81 -3.29 -21.17
C VAL A 365 16.01 -3.24 -22.68
N VAL A 366 14.96 -3.51 -23.47
CA VAL A 366 15.02 -3.46 -24.95
C VAL A 366 15.41 -2.07 -25.43
N LYS A 367 14.85 -1.01 -24.82
CA LYS A 367 15.21 0.38 -25.13
C LYS A 367 16.70 0.67 -24.81
N SER A 368 17.19 0.14 -23.70
CA SER A 368 18.59 0.30 -23.27
C SER A 368 19.57 -0.44 -24.17
N LEU A 369 19.25 -1.68 -24.58
CA LEU A 369 20.03 -2.45 -25.56
C LEU A 369 20.15 -1.73 -26.90
N LYS A 370 19.02 -1.23 -27.44
CA LYS A 370 19.02 -0.44 -28.69
C LYS A 370 19.87 0.82 -28.59
N LYS A 371 19.84 1.51 -27.45
CA LYS A 371 20.66 2.71 -27.23
C LYS A 371 22.14 2.35 -27.15
N LEU A 372 22.51 1.32 -26.39
CA LEU A 372 23.88 0.85 -26.27
C LEU A 372 24.48 0.45 -27.62
N GLN A 373 23.71 -0.23 -28.47
CA GLN A 373 24.14 -0.58 -29.83
C GLN A 373 24.45 0.65 -30.69
N LYS A 374 23.67 1.73 -30.55
CA LYS A 374 23.85 2.96 -31.33
C LYS A 374 25.00 3.82 -30.82
N THR A 375 25.17 3.94 -29.51
CA THR A 375 26.06 4.95 -28.91
C THR A 375 27.30 4.38 -28.22
N GLY A 376 27.42 3.06 -28.08
CA GLY A 376 28.52 2.38 -27.37
C GLY A 376 28.55 2.60 -25.85
N ALA A 377 27.85 3.62 -25.35
CA ALA A 377 27.70 3.94 -23.95
C ALA A 377 26.36 4.63 -23.67
N VAL A 378 25.83 4.46 -22.46
CA VAL A 378 24.59 5.11 -22.03
C VAL A 378 24.88 5.92 -20.76
N PRO A 379 24.96 7.26 -20.85
CA PRO A 379 25.23 8.08 -19.67
C PRO A 379 24.18 7.88 -18.57
N LEU A 380 24.62 7.82 -17.32
CA LEU A 380 23.78 7.76 -16.14
C LEU A 380 23.71 9.15 -15.51
N LYS A 381 22.73 9.97 -15.92
CA LYS A 381 22.50 11.29 -15.31
C LYS A 381 21.67 11.11 -14.04
N LYS A 382 21.89 11.92 -12.99
CA LYS A 382 21.06 11.91 -11.77
C LYS A 382 19.56 12.05 -12.08
N ASN A 383 19.22 12.90 -13.05
CA ASN A 383 17.84 13.12 -13.50
C ASN A 383 17.28 11.98 -14.37
N SER A 384 18.13 11.05 -14.81
CA SER A 384 17.71 9.82 -15.53
C SER A 384 17.49 8.63 -14.60
N LEU A 385 17.63 8.85 -13.29
CA LEU A 385 17.27 7.94 -12.22
C LEU A 385 15.89 8.39 -11.73
N VAL A 386 14.86 7.92 -12.41
CA VAL A 386 13.52 7.93 -11.83
C VAL A 386 13.58 6.91 -10.70
N ILE A 387 13.51 7.42 -9.47
CA ILE A 387 13.49 6.62 -8.25
C ILE A 387 12.17 6.95 -7.61
N LEU A 388 11.37 5.91 -7.46
CA LEU A 388 10.18 5.93 -6.66
C LEU A 388 10.34 4.68 -5.79
N MET A 389 10.38 4.87 -4.48
CA MET A 389 10.51 3.78 -3.53
C MET A 389 9.10 3.24 -3.30
N SER A 390 8.86 1.94 -3.50
CA SER A 390 7.59 1.27 -3.19
C SER A 390 7.20 1.52 -1.72
N GLU A 391 5.97 1.40 -1.22
CA GLU A 391 4.63 1.33 -1.80
C GLU A 391 3.96 2.73 -1.74
N ALA A 392 3.00 2.98 -2.64
CA ALA A 392 2.32 4.26 -2.92
C ALA A 392 3.12 5.32 -3.73
N ASP A 393 4.45 5.21 -3.83
CA ASP A 393 5.25 6.01 -4.76
C ASP A 393 5.82 5.14 -5.91
N MET A 394 5.34 5.47 -7.11
CA MET A 394 5.33 4.72 -8.37
C MET A 394 6.71 4.28 -8.94
N VAL A 395 7.24 3.07 -8.82
CA VAL A 395 8.51 2.75 -9.57
C VAL A 395 8.29 2.80 -11.12
N GLU A 396 8.70 3.86 -11.82
CA GLU A 396 8.77 3.88 -13.29
C GLU A 396 10.21 3.65 -13.79
N TYR A 397 10.39 2.74 -14.77
CA TYR A 397 11.69 2.35 -15.36
C TYR A 397 12.02 3.04 -16.70
#